data_AF-A0A850GVJ3-F1
#
_entry.id   AF-A0A850GVJ3-F1
#
_cell.length_a   1.000
_cell.length_b   1.000
_cell.length_c   1.000
_cell.angle_alpha   90.00
_cell.angle_beta   90.00
_cell.angle_gamma   90.00
#
_symmetry.space_group_name_H-M   'P 1'
#
loop_
_entity.id
_entity.type
_entity.pdbx_description
1 polymer ?
#
loop_
_entity_poly.entity_id
_entity_poly.type
_entity_poly.pdbx_seq_one_letter_code
_entity_poly.pdbx_strand_id
1 'polypeptide(L)'
;MQNLDMNARIARRASRLGAVLLVVSGAASSLACDSSSSEESEDSETSEGSGESEDGDGSSSSSGTTGGEEDTTGEDSTSTESSTDATGDDTDTDTEAGTDGGAPAVELLSAYYGLDALPATATALCGVPVGGEDGMPVVFSAQVDDATLDPEDFIVETQDGEELVPLCATLNPANEALELHTVLLAGPFGTAQAQPVAVEVVGVLDSVDARPLQGLRIEDITPLEDGPSLVFAQRFEPDTPGLAGECPEGTLQVVQLTWQGGVTGPGGAALGEAQRLGVSVGLEGGGSAIPIALADDDPDNYVLACLDVDEAAVFVSVAPGLFHDPGDDENPETMVGVE
;
A
#
# COMPACT_ATOMS: atom_id res chain seq x y z
N MET A 1 -3.51 -2.59 -45.63
CA MET A 1 -2.54 -3.67 -45.33
C MET A 1 -1.10 -3.12 -45.20
N GLN A 2 -0.89 -1.97 -44.55
CA GLN A 2 0.43 -1.35 -44.34
C GLN A 2 0.56 -0.56 -43.01
N ASN A 3 -0.45 -0.56 -42.13
CA ASN A 3 -0.46 0.20 -40.86
C ASN A 3 -0.43 -0.69 -39.59
N LEU A 4 -0.03 -1.96 -39.71
CA LEU A 4 0.06 -2.91 -38.56
C LEU A 4 1.50 -3.30 -38.18
N ASP A 5 2.52 -2.73 -38.84
CA ASP A 5 3.94 -3.13 -38.69
C ASP A 5 4.84 -1.99 -38.17
N MET A 6 4.26 -0.99 -37.49
CA MET A 6 5.02 0.12 -36.87
C MET A 6 5.04 0.02 -35.35
N ASN A 7 3.91 -0.29 -34.70
CA ASN A 7 3.83 -0.43 -33.24
C ASN A 7 4.67 -1.62 -32.72
N ALA A 8 4.72 -2.72 -33.48
CA ALA A 8 5.53 -3.91 -33.17
C ALA A 8 7.07 -3.68 -33.20
N ARG A 9 7.52 -2.48 -33.60
CA ARG A 9 8.96 -2.12 -33.69
C ARG A 9 9.42 -1.14 -32.61
N ILE A 10 8.51 -0.56 -31.83
CA ILE A 10 8.83 0.27 -30.67
C ILE A 10 9.04 -0.63 -29.44
N ALA A 11 8.12 -1.58 -29.20
CA ALA A 11 8.21 -2.57 -28.11
C ALA A 11 9.46 -3.49 -28.14
N ARG A 12 10.24 -3.52 -29.24
CA ARG A 12 11.47 -4.35 -29.35
C ARG A 12 12.77 -3.57 -29.09
N ARG A 13 12.70 -2.37 -28.51
CA ARG A 13 13.88 -1.57 -28.15
C ARG A 13 14.07 -1.31 -26.65
N ALA A 14 13.11 -1.67 -25.80
CA ALA A 14 13.26 -1.57 -24.34
C ALA A 14 14.14 -2.68 -23.74
N SER A 15 13.94 -3.95 -24.13
CA SER A 15 14.57 -5.15 -23.51
C SER A 15 16.09 -5.33 -23.72
N ARG A 16 16.89 -4.26 -23.88
CA ARG A 16 18.36 -4.29 -24.01
C ARG A 16 19.12 -3.11 -23.37
N LEU A 17 18.64 -2.61 -22.22
CA LEU A 17 19.43 -1.93 -21.19
C LEU A 17 18.72 -2.18 -19.84
N GLY A 18 19.34 -2.68 -18.78
CA GLY A 18 20.67 -3.27 -18.66
C GLY A 18 20.93 -3.63 -17.19
N ALA A 19 21.08 -4.92 -16.87
CA ALA A 19 21.32 -5.36 -15.49
C ALA A 19 22.63 -4.77 -14.94
N VAL A 20 22.52 -3.83 -14.00
CA VAL A 20 23.64 -3.31 -13.20
C VAL A 20 23.58 -3.93 -11.81
N LEU A 21 24.07 -5.17 -11.72
CA LEU A 21 24.34 -5.85 -10.47
C LEU A 21 25.44 -5.11 -9.71
N LEU A 22 25.13 -4.45 -8.59
CA LEU A 22 26.10 -3.72 -7.79
C LEU A 22 26.46 -4.48 -6.50
N VAL A 23 27.34 -5.47 -6.64
CA VAL A 23 27.96 -6.18 -5.51
C VAL A 23 28.98 -5.26 -4.83
N VAL A 24 28.68 -4.78 -3.62
CA VAL A 24 29.65 -4.08 -2.77
C VAL A 24 30.55 -5.09 -2.08
N SER A 25 31.62 -5.50 -2.76
CA SER A 25 32.66 -6.37 -2.17
C SER A 25 33.76 -5.53 -1.50
N GLY A 26 33.79 -5.54 -0.17
CA GLY A 26 34.81 -4.85 0.64
C GLY A 26 36.20 -5.47 0.45
N ALA A 27 37.13 -4.72 -0.13
CA ALA A 27 38.50 -5.18 -0.37
C ALA A 27 39.39 -5.07 0.88
N ALA A 28 39.51 -6.17 1.63
CA ALA A 28 40.57 -6.31 2.63
C ALA A 28 41.92 -6.56 1.94
N SER A 29 42.82 -5.57 1.95
CA SER A 29 44.17 -5.72 1.41
C SER A 29 45.03 -6.63 2.29
N SER A 30 45.40 -7.80 1.77
CA SER A 30 46.41 -8.65 2.38
C SER A 30 47.80 -8.27 1.87
N LEU A 31 48.70 -7.93 2.80
CA LEU A 31 50.13 -7.77 2.56
C LEU A 31 50.87 -8.60 3.60
N ALA A 32 51.41 -9.74 3.16
CA ALA A 32 52.18 -10.65 4.00
C ALA A 32 53.68 -10.43 3.79
N CYS A 33 54.41 -10.17 4.88
CA CYS A 33 55.86 -10.32 4.97
C CYS A 33 56.28 -10.69 6.40
N ASP A 34 56.26 -12.00 6.64
CA ASP A 34 57.27 -12.84 7.30
C ASP A 34 58.31 -12.27 8.31
N SER A 35 58.60 -13.14 9.30
CA SER A 35 59.83 -13.26 10.12
C SER A 35 60.08 -12.45 11.41
N SER A 36 59.99 -13.22 12.52
CA SER A 36 61.05 -13.42 13.55
C SER A 36 61.12 -12.59 14.85
N SER A 37 60.95 -13.34 15.95
CA SER A 37 61.77 -13.40 17.19
C SER A 37 61.80 -12.29 18.27
N SER A 38 61.39 -12.74 19.47
CA SER A 38 62.06 -12.62 20.80
C SER A 38 62.11 -11.31 21.62
N GLU A 39 61.59 -11.46 22.86
CA GLU A 39 62.12 -11.01 24.17
C GLU A 39 61.87 -9.57 24.70
N GLU A 40 61.31 -9.53 25.93
CA GLU A 40 61.50 -8.56 27.04
C GLU A 40 61.09 -7.06 26.83
N SER A 41 60.64 -6.27 27.82
CA SER A 41 60.27 -6.49 29.25
C SER A 41 59.39 -5.33 29.81
N GLU A 42 58.74 -5.59 30.96
CA GLU A 42 58.47 -4.70 32.14
C GLU A 42 57.74 -3.31 32.07
N ASP A 43 56.88 -3.12 33.09
CA ASP A 43 56.52 -1.88 33.83
C ASP A 43 55.76 -0.70 33.16
N SER A 44 54.97 0.15 33.86
CA SER A 44 54.22 0.07 35.14
C SER A 44 53.31 1.35 35.31
N GLU A 45 52.52 1.45 36.41
CA GLU A 45 51.81 2.66 36.94
C GLU A 45 50.60 3.21 36.12
N THR A 46 49.31 3.19 36.55
CA THR A 46 48.52 3.70 37.73
C THR A 46 48.02 5.16 37.65
N SER A 47 46.69 5.34 37.75
CA SER A 47 45.91 6.44 38.41
C SER A 47 44.44 6.35 37.91
N GLU A 48 43.49 5.88 38.73
CA GLU A 48 42.56 6.65 39.57
C GLU A 48 41.55 7.56 38.82
N GLY A 49 40.25 7.34 39.08
CA GLY A 49 39.14 8.10 38.51
C GLY A 49 37.79 7.65 39.10
N SER A 50 37.38 8.28 40.19
CA SER A 50 36.21 7.91 41.02
C SER A 50 34.86 8.30 40.40
N GLY A 51 33.79 7.59 40.77
CA GLY A 51 32.41 7.94 40.41
C GLY A 51 31.34 7.08 41.09
N GLU A 52 30.91 7.49 42.29
CA GLU A 52 29.58 7.21 42.86
C GLU A 52 28.52 7.97 42.02
N SER A 53 27.19 7.77 42.05
CA SER A 53 26.28 6.96 42.88
C SER A 53 25.21 6.30 41.95
N GLU A 54 23.97 5.92 42.27
CA GLU A 54 23.15 5.83 43.51
C GLU A 54 22.07 4.73 43.32
N ASP A 55 21.41 4.29 44.40
CA ASP A 55 20.43 3.19 44.38
C ASP A 55 19.01 3.59 43.93
N GLY A 56 18.32 2.67 43.26
CA GLY A 56 16.89 2.80 42.91
C GLY A 56 15.98 2.00 43.84
N ASP A 57 15.41 2.66 44.85
CA ASP A 57 14.45 2.05 45.78
C ASP A 57 13.01 2.29 45.33
N GLY A 58 12.22 1.23 45.21
CA GLY A 58 10.80 1.32 44.87
C GLY A 58 9.91 1.07 46.08
N SER A 59 8.78 1.77 46.20
CA SER A 59 7.59 1.25 46.90
C SER A 59 6.31 2.05 46.65
N SER A 60 5.25 1.30 46.39
CA SER A 60 3.84 1.71 46.33
C SER A 60 3.26 2.15 47.68
N SER A 61 2.25 3.04 47.69
CA SER A 61 1.08 2.92 48.58
C SER A 61 -0.07 3.86 48.18
N SER A 62 -1.26 3.62 48.75
CA SER A 62 -2.57 4.10 48.29
C SER A 62 -3.34 4.93 49.36
N SER A 63 -4.59 5.30 49.05
CA SER A 63 -5.59 6.04 49.88
C SER A 63 -5.39 7.58 49.99
N GLY A 64 -6.42 8.42 50.15
CA GLY A 64 -7.88 8.19 50.06
C GLY A 64 -8.75 9.27 50.75
N THR A 65 -9.88 9.63 50.11
CA THR A 65 -11.15 10.12 50.71
C THR A 65 -11.33 11.61 51.09
N THR A 66 -12.61 12.06 51.02
CA THR A 66 -13.26 13.32 51.47
C THR A 66 -13.21 14.53 50.50
N GLY A 67 -14.32 15.27 50.23
CA GLY A 67 -15.74 15.07 50.58
C GLY A 67 -16.68 16.22 50.11
N GLY A 68 -18.01 16.02 50.24
CA GLY A 68 -19.11 17.03 50.26
C GLY A 68 -19.95 17.13 48.97
N GLU A 69 -21.29 16.87 48.95
CA GLU A 69 -22.44 17.72 49.41
C GLU A 69 -22.68 18.95 48.49
N GLU A 70 -23.87 19.42 48.06
CA GLU A 70 -25.34 19.17 48.16
C GLU A 70 -25.99 19.67 46.81
N ASP A 71 -27.24 19.46 46.37
CA ASP A 71 -28.33 18.47 46.57
C ASP A 71 -29.49 18.81 45.54
N THR A 72 -30.66 18.16 45.62
CA THR A 72 -32.02 18.60 45.20
C THR A 72 -32.61 18.21 43.81
N THR A 73 -33.63 17.32 43.88
CA THR A 73 -34.95 17.35 43.19
C THR A 73 -35.04 17.29 41.64
N GLY A 74 -36.01 16.61 41.02
CA GLY A 74 -37.14 15.81 41.55
C GLY A 74 -38.35 15.81 40.59
N GLU A 75 -39.24 14.81 40.74
CA GLU A 75 -40.53 14.64 40.02
C GLU A 75 -40.44 14.29 38.51
N ASP A 76 -41.32 13.52 37.86
CA ASP A 76 -42.24 12.39 38.12
C ASP A 76 -43.23 12.38 36.93
N SER A 77 -43.47 11.23 36.27
CA SER A 77 -44.78 10.82 35.75
C SER A 77 -44.71 9.65 34.75
N THR A 78 -45.64 8.71 34.91
CA THR A 78 -45.83 7.46 34.15
C THR A 78 -46.84 7.61 32.99
N SER A 79 -46.78 6.71 31.99
CA SER A 79 -47.90 5.90 31.39
C SER A 79 -47.78 5.79 29.85
N THR A 80 -47.54 4.63 29.24
CA THR A 80 -48.48 3.53 28.87
C THR A 80 -49.21 3.69 27.52
N GLU A 81 -48.77 2.87 26.54
CA GLU A 81 -49.45 2.19 25.41
C GLU A 81 -50.88 2.56 24.96
N SER A 82 -51.09 2.66 23.62
CA SER A 82 -52.20 1.98 22.92
C SER A 82 -52.01 1.90 21.38
N SER A 83 -52.83 1.09 20.70
CA SER A 83 -52.70 0.71 19.28
C SER A 83 -54.06 0.65 18.54
N THR A 84 -54.02 0.51 17.21
CA THR A 84 -55.10 0.23 16.21
C THR A 84 -56.16 1.34 15.93
N ASP A 85 -56.83 1.45 14.77
CA ASP A 85 -56.85 0.63 13.53
C ASP A 85 -57.34 1.38 12.24
N ALA A 86 -57.01 0.79 11.08
CA ALA A 86 -57.56 0.82 9.70
C ALA A 86 -58.35 2.01 9.08
N THR A 87 -57.92 2.40 7.86
CA THR A 87 -58.56 2.15 6.53
C THR A 87 -57.66 2.80 5.44
N GLY A 88 -57.43 2.29 4.22
CA GLY A 88 -57.93 1.10 3.52
C GLY A 88 -58.33 1.47 2.07
N ASP A 89 -57.41 1.36 1.09
CA ASP A 89 -57.73 1.39 -0.36
C ASP A 89 -56.64 0.67 -1.17
N ASP A 90 -57.04 -0.06 -2.22
CA ASP A 90 -56.21 -0.99 -3.00
C ASP A 90 -55.78 -0.39 -4.35
N THR A 91 -54.47 -0.33 -4.63
CA THR A 91 -53.97 -0.24 -6.00
C THR A 91 -52.72 -1.10 -6.19
N ASP A 92 -52.92 -2.33 -6.64
CA ASP A 92 -51.85 -3.15 -7.23
C ASP A 92 -51.18 -2.37 -8.37
N THR A 93 -49.92 -2.02 -8.17
CA THR A 93 -49.04 -1.61 -9.26
C THR A 93 -47.76 -2.41 -9.06
N ASP A 94 -47.63 -3.52 -9.79
CA ASP A 94 -46.40 -4.32 -9.86
C ASP A 94 -45.28 -3.44 -10.42
N THR A 95 -44.62 -2.71 -9.51
CA THR A 95 -43.31 -2.13 -9.76
C THR A 95 -42.34 -3.25 -9.50
N GLU A 96 -42.14 -4.09 -10.52
CA GLU A 96 -40.92 -4.88 -10.69
C GLU A 96 -39.76 -3.89 -10.51
N ALA A 97 -39.20 -3.86 -9.30
CA ALA A 97 -37.97 -3.16 -9.00
C ALA A 97 -36.85 -3.93 -9.69
N GLY A 98 -36.74 -3.74 -10.99
CA GLY A 98 -35.59 -4.17 -11.75
C GLY A 98 -34.37 -3.56 -11.09
N THR A 99 -33.55 -4.41 -10.49
CA THR A 99 -32.19 -4.05 -10.10
C THR A 99 -31.51 -3.61 -11.39
N ASP A 100 -31.42 -2.30 -11.60
CA ASP A 100 -30.65 -1.74 -12.70
C ASP A 100 -29.21 -2.17 -12.42
N GLY A 101 -28.71 -3.11 -13.22
CA GLY A 101 -27.38 -3.67 -13.12
C GLY A 101 -26.34 -2.67 -13.66
N GLY A 102 -26.37 -1.45 -13.12
CA GLY A 102 -25.36 -0.45 -13.38
C GLY A 102 -24.00 -0.99 -12.99
N ALA A 103 -22.97 -0.59 -13.74
CA ALA A 103 -21.59 -0.87 -13.36
C ALA A 103 -21.34 -0.37 -11.93
N PRO A 104 -20.49 -1.05 -11.13
CA PRO A 104 -20.13 -0.59 -9.80
C PRO A 104 -19.59 0.84 -9.86
N ALA A 105 -19.85 1.60 -8.79
CA ALA A 105 -19.31 2.94 -8.63
C ALA A 105 -17.78 2.88 -8.66
N VAL A 106 -17.14 3.91 -9.22
CA VAL A 106 -15.70 4.06 -9.08
C VAL A 106 -15.42 4.77 -7.75
N GLU A 107 -14.40 4.31 -7.05
CA GLU A 107 -14.07 4.73 -5.69
C GLU A 107 -12.54 4.91 -5.57
N LEU A 108 -12.12 5.74 -4.62
CA LEU A 108 -10.75 5.73 -4.11
C LEU A 108 -10.67 4.61 -3.05
N LEU A 109 -9.86 3.60 -3.31
CA LEU A 109 -9.66 2.45 -2.42
C LEU A 109 -8.66 2.78 -1.30
N SER A 110 -7.65 3.62 -1.60
CA SER A 110 -6.70 4.11 -0.60
C SER A 110 -5.92 5.33 -1.08
N ALA A 111 -5.42 6.11 -0.13
CA ALA A 111 -4.27 7.00 -0.31
C ALA A 111 -3.30 6.75 0.86
N TYR A 112 -2.02 6.54 0.56
CA TYR A 112 -1.00 6.15 1.54
C TYR A 112 0.16 7.14 1.50
N TYR A 113 0.47 7.80 2.61
CA TYR A 113 1.61 8.70 2.74
C TYR A 113 2.93 7.89 2.88
N GLY A 114 3.22 7.05 1.88
CA GLY A 114 4.20 5.97 1.97
C GLY A 114 5.67 6.37 1.85
N LEU A 115 6.01 7.63 1.57
CA LEU A 115 7.39 8.14 1.68
C LEU A 115 7.41 9.62 2.04
N ASP A 116 8.20 10.01 3.04
CA ASP A 116 8.49 11.42 3.38
C ASP A 116 9.73 11.99 2.64
N ALA A 117 10.41 11.17 1.84
CA ALA A 117 11.56 11.56 1.03
C ALA A 117 11.78 10.62 -0.16
N LEU A 118 11.14 10.89 -1.29
CA LEU A 118 11.35 10.16 -2.55
C LEU A 118 12.83 10.11 -2.94
N PRO A 119 13.36 8.94 -3.36
CA PRO A 119 14.74 8.84 -3.81
C PRO A 119 14.96 9.69 -5.07
N ALA A 120 16.17 10.23 -5.27
CA ALA A 120 16.48 11.10 -6.41
C ALA A 120 16.16 10.46 -7.79
N THR A 121 16.13 9.12 -7.85
CA THR A 121 15.71 8.32 -9.01
C THR A 121 14.24 8.48 -9.39
N ALA A 122 13.35 8.86 -8.46
CA ALA A 122 11.92 9.11 -8.73
C ALA A 122 11.69 10.23 -9.78
N THR A 123 12.67 11.12 -9.97
CA THR A 123 12.73 12.06 -11.10
C THR A 123 12.50 11.39 -12.46
N ALA A 124 12.85 10.11 -12.62
CA ALA A 124 12.61 9.35 -13.85
C ALA A 124 11.14 8.94 -14.05
N LEU A 125 10.38 8.74 -12.96
CA LEU A 125 8.95 8.38 -12.98
C LEU A 125 8.06 9.59 -13.29
N CYS A 126 8.49 10.77 -12.85
CA CYS A 126 7.75 12.04 -12.97
C CYS A 126 8.20 12.93 -14.14
N GLY A 127 9.40 12.71 -14.71
CA GLY A 127 9.99 13.59 -15.73
C GLY A 127 10.40 14.99 -15.21
N VAL A 128 10.07 15.33 -13.96
CA VAL A 128 10.44 16.55 -13.24
C VAL A 128 11.15 16.20 -11.92
N PRO A 129 12.02 17.07 -11.37
CA PRO A 129 12.71 16.79 -10.12
C PRO A 129 11.74 16.71 -8.93
N VAL A 130 11.66 15.53 -8.32
CA VAL A 130 10.84 15.24 -7.12
C VAL A 130 11.63 14.54 -6.00
N GLY A 131 12.95 14.44 -6.14
CA GLY A 131 13.79 13.77 -5.15
C GLY A 131 13.87 14.56 -3.84
N GLY A 132 13.43 13.95 -2.74
CA GLY A 132 13.29 14.59 -1.42
C GLY A 132 11.95 15.28 -1.18
N GLU A 133 11.00 15.16 -2.12
CA GLU A 133 9.58 15.45 -1.89
C GLU A 133 8.88 14.19 -1.35
N ASP A 134 7.67 14.31 -0.82
CA ASP A 134 6.88 13.15 -0.39
C ASP A 134 6.40 12.32 -1.60
N GLY A 135 6.16 11.02 -1.36
CA GLY A 135 5.54 10.11 -2.31
C GLY A 135 4.27 9.50 -1.72
N MET A 136 3.14 9.70 -2.40
CA MET A 136 1.83 9.29 -1.91
C MET A 136 1.05 8.55 -3.02
N PRO A 137 1.07 7.21 -3.05
CA PRO A 137 0.28 6.45 -4.00
C PRO A 137 -1.21 6.47 -3.65
N VAL A 138 -2.04 6.56 -4.68
CA VAL A 138 -3.50 6.67 -4.61
C VAL A 138 -4.10 5.60 -5.51
N VAL A 139 -4.87 4.67 -4.92
CA VAL A 139 -5.42 3.49 -5.61
C VAL A 139 -6.90 3.68 -5.89
N PHE A 140 -7.32 3.39 -7.11
CA PHE A 140 -8.70 3.51 -7.60
C PHE A 140 -9.34 2.13 -7.84
N SER A 141 -10.66 2.01 -7.72
CA SER A 141 -11.38 0.77 -8.11
C SER A 141 -11.51 0.57 -9.63
N ALA A 142 -10.98 1.49 -10.43
CA ALA A 142 -10.91 1.37 -11.89
C ALA A 142 -9.55 1.86 -12.42
N GLN A 143 -9.10 1.27 -13.53
CA GLN A 143 -7.91 1.72 -14.25
C GLN A 143 -8.09 3.15 -14.76
N VAL A 144 -7.11 4.01 -14.50
CA VAL A 144 -7.03 5.42 -14.88
C VAL A 144 -6.57 5.56 -16.34
N ASP A 145 -7.15 6.49 -17.09
CA ASP A 145 -6.64 6.85 -18.42
C ASP A 145 -5.48 7.87 -18.30
N ASP A 146 -4.25 7.38 -18.48
CA ASP A 146 -3.00 8.18 -18.57
C ASP A 146 -3.12 9.41 -19.49
N ALA A 147 -3.94 9.34 -20.55
CA ALA A 147 -4.14 10.46 -21.47
C ALA A 147 -4.96 11.62 -20.87
N THR A 148 -5.59 11.41 -19.72
CA THR A 148 -6.35 12.42 -18.96
C THR A 148 -5.65 12.88 -17.68
N LEU A 149 -4.57 12.20 -17.26
CA LEU A 149 -3.91 12.43 -15.98
C LEU A 149 -3.02 13.69 -15.98
N ASP A 150 -3.37 14.67 -15.14
CA ASP A 150 -2.55 15.86 -14.85
C ASP A 150 -2.40 16.07 -13.32
N PRO A 151 -1.27 16.59 -12.81
CA PRO A 151 -1.16 16.96 -11.40
C PRO A 151 -2.24 17.95 -10.92
N GLU A 152 -2.73 18.85 -11.79
CA GLU A 152 -3.82 19.78 -11.47
C GLU A 152 -5.18 19.08 -11.25
N ASP A 153 -5.31 17.77 -11.54
CA ASP A 153 -6.51 17.00 -11.22
C ASP A 153 -6.67 16.68 -9.73
N PHE A 154 -5.62 16.86 -8.93
CA PHE A 154 -5.58 16.45 -7.53
C PHE A 154 -5.38 17.64 -6.58
N ILE A 155 -6.04 17.58 -5.43
CA ILE A 155 -5.73 18.38 -4.25
C ILE A 155 -5.41 17.43 -3.09
N VAL A 156 -4.32 17.72 -2.40
CA VAL A 156 -3.93 17.09 -1.14
C VAL A 156 -4.15 18.11 -0.02
N GLU A 157 -4.92 17.74 1.00
CA GLU A 157 -5.13 18.58 2.19
C GLU A 157 -4.10 18.23 3.26
N THR A 158 -3.34 19.21 3.73
CA THR A 158 -2.36 19.03 4.82
C THR A 158 -3.03 19.10 6.20
N GLN A 159 -2.37 18.59 7.25
CA GLN A 159 -2.89 18.68 8.62
C GLN A 159 -3.21 20.12 9.09
N ASP A 160 -2.51 21.13 8.57
CA ASP A 160 -2.76 22.54 8.87
C ASP A 160 -3.88 23.17 8.02
N GLY A 161 -4.51 22.39 7.13
CA GLY A 161 -5.62 22.81 6.26
C GLY A 161 -5.17 23.59 5.02
N GLU A 162 -3.95 23.35 4.52
CA GLU A 162 -3.50 23.86 3.22
C GLU A 162 -3.89 22.89 2.10
N GLU A 163 -4.46 23.42 1.02
CA GLU A 163 -4.80 22.68 -0.20
C GLU A 163 -3.63 22.76 -1.19
N LEU A 164 -2.97 21.63 -1.44
CA LEU A 164 -1.78 21.55 -2.30
C LEU A 164 -2.06 20.79 -3.59
N VAL A 165 -1.62 21.36 -4.71
CA VAL A 165 -1.52 20.65 -6.00
C VAL A 165 -0.18 19.89 -6.03
N PRO A 166 -0.17 18.58 -6.34
CA PRO A 166 1.06 17.80 -6.52
C PRO A 166 2.02 18.42 -7.55
N LEU A 167 3.33 18.21 -7.35
CA LEU A 167 4.35 18.54 -8.35
C LEU A 167 4.36 17.53 -9.51
N CYS A 168 3.83 16.34 -9.27
CA CYS A 168 3.72 15.24 -10.21
C CYS A 168 2.54 14.33 -9.81
N ALA A 169 1.85 13.81 -10.82
CA ALA A 169 0.95 12.67 -10.77
C ALA A 169 1.38 11.74 -11.91
N THR A 170 1.56 10.45 -11.64
CA THR A 170 2.08 9.49 -12.64
C THR A 170 1.60 8.08 -12.33
N LEU A 171 1.33 7.29 -13.37
CA LEU A 171 1.09 5.84 -13.22
C LEU A 171 2.39 5.03 -13.09
N ASN A 172 3.55 5.67 -13.09
CA ASN A 172 4.84 4.98 -12.99
C ASN A 172 5.20 4.74 -11.51
N PRO A 173 5.72 3.54 -11.12
CA PRO A 173 6.14 2.43 -11.98
C PRO A 173 5.01 1.61 -12.62
N ALA A 174 3.86 1.42 -11.95
CA ALA A 174 2.68 0.61 -12.34
C ALA A 174 1.94 1.03 -13.64
N ASN A 175 2.66 1.14 -14.76
CA ASN A 175 2.15 1.61 -16.06
C ASN A 175 1.82 0.46 -17.04
N GLU A 176 1.88 -0.77 -16.55
CA GLU A 176 1.68 -2.01 -17.29
C GLU A 176 0.19 -2.27 -17.57
N ALA A 177 -0.09 -3.24 -18.45
CA ALA A 177 -1.47 -3.60 -18.77
C ALA A 177 -2.13 -4.30 -17.57
N LEU A 178 -3.31 -3.81 -17.17
CA LEU A 178 -4.08 -4.19 -15.97
C LEU A 178 -3.67 -3.47 -14.66
N GLU A 179 -2.57 -2.70 -14.65
CA GLU A 179 -1.97 -2.15 -13.41
C GLU A 179 -2.22 -0.65 -13.21
N LEU A 180 -3.00 -0.05 -14.11
CA LEU A 180 -3.29 1.38 -14.15
C LEU A 180 -4.26 1.86 -13.04
N HIS A 181 -4.47 1.12 -11.95
CA HIS A 181 -5.29 1.56 -10.81
C HIS A 181 -4.57 2.54 -9.87
N THR A 182 -3.24 2.69 -9.96
CA THR A 182 -2.45 3.44 -8.98
C THR A 182 -1.83 4.70 -9.57
N VAL A 183 -2.14 5.86 -9.00
CA VAL A 183 -1.47 7.14 -9.30
C VAL A 183 -0.51 7.45 -8.16
N LEU A 184 0.79 7.54 -8.46
CA LEU A 184 1.77 8.12 -7.54
C LEU A 184 1.68 9.65 -7.62
N LEU A 185 1.27 10.28 -6.52
CA LEU A 185 1.40 11.72 -6.32
C LEU A 185 2.75 12.03 -5.65
N ALA A 186 3.40 13.12 -6.07
CA ALA A 186 4.62 13.60 -5.42
C ALA A 186 4.59 15.12 -5.18
N GLY A 187 5.04 15.55 -4.01
CA GLY A 187 5.02 16.95 -3.58
C GLY A 187 5.27 17.12 -2.07
N PRO A 188 5.23 18.36 -1.55
CA PRO A 188 5.49 18.65 -0.14
C PRO A 188 4.20 18.59 0.69
N PHE A 189 3.61 17.40 0.79
CA PHE A 189 2.33 17.13 1.43
C PHE A 189 2.37 17.15 2.96
N GLY A 190 3.52 16.89 3.58
CA GLY A 190 3.61 16.87 5.04
C GLY A 190 4.99 16.65 5.63
N THR A 191 4.98 16.04 6.81
CA THR A 191 6.14 15.49 7.51
C THR A 191 5.66 14.31 8.37
N ALA A 192 6.57 13.45 8.84
CA ALA A 192 6.24 12.39 9.79
C ALA A 192 5.56 12.83 11.12
N GLN A 193 5.43 14.14 11.42
CA GLN A 193 4.66 14.65 12.57
C GLN A 193 3.37 15.38 12.18
N ALA A 194 3.21 15.71 10.90
CA ALA A 194 2.08 16.46 10.33
C ALA A 194 1.84 15.94 8.91
N GLN A 195 1.21 14.78 8.83
CA GLN A 195 0.95 14.04 7.60
C GLN A 195 -0.30 14.60 6.88
N PRO A 196 -0.47 14.39 5.57
CA PRO A 196 -1.69 14.79 4.85
C PRO A 196 -2.94 14.10 5.41
N VAL A 197 -4.09 14.76 5.29
CA VAL A 197 -5.38 14.35 5.90
C VAL A 197 -6.47 14.07 4.88
N ALA A 198 -6.32 14.48 3.62
CA ALA A 198 -7.22 14.08 2.54
C ALA A 198 -6.57 14.16 1.16
N VAL A 199 -7.13 13.40 0.21
CA VAL A 199 -6.90 13.53 -1.23
C VAL A 199 -8.24 13.66 -1.94
N GLU A 200 -8.35 14.61 -2.86
CA GLU A 200 -9.54 14.85 -3.67
C GLU A 200 -9.19 15.00 -5.16
N VAL A 201 -9.96 14.34 -6.02
CA VAL A 201 -9.88 14.49 -7.48
C VAL A 201 -10.77 15.66 -7.91
N VAL A 202 -10.16 16.83 -8.08
CA VAL A 202 -10.88 18.08 -8.41
C VAL A 202 -10.96 18.36 -9.91
N GLY A 203 -10.07 17.79 -10.73
CA GLY A 203 -10.00 18.05 -12.18
C GLY A 203 -10.79 17.07 -13.04
N VAL A 204 -10.38 16.88 -14.29
CA VAL A 204 -11.10 16.07 -15.30
C VAL A 204 -10.30 14.81 -15.61
N LEU A 205 -10.22 13.96 -14.59
CA LEU A 205 -9.63 12.63 -14.68
C LEU A 205 -10.70 11.60 -15.07
N ASP A 206 -10.40 10.75 -16.07
CA ASP A 206 -11.26 9.64 -16.48
C ASP A 206 -10.57 8.28 -16.23
N SER A 207 -11.39 7.25 -16.06
CA SER A 207 -10.94 5.85 -16.18
C SER A 207 -10.80 5.43 -17.66
N VAL A 208 -10.10 4.33 -17.92
CA VAL A 208 -9.95 3.71 -19.26
C VAL A 208 -11.30 3.43 -19.95
N ASP A 209 -12.37 3.20 -19.18
CA ASP A 209 -13.74 3.01 -19.67
C ASP A 209 -14.50 4.34 -19.91
N ALA A 210 -13.83 5.50 -19.82
CA ALA A 210 -14.41 6.84 -19.85
C ALA A 210 -15.51 7.09 -18.80
N ARG A 211 -15.36 6.49 -17.59
CA ARG A 211 -16.10 6.90 -16.39
C ARG A 211 -15.31 8.00 -15.67
N PRO A 212 -15.94 9.16 -15.35
CA PRO A 212 -15.25 10.27 -14.68
C PRO A 212 -14.94 9.96 -13.23
N LEU A 213 -13.77 10.42 -12.78
CA LEU A 213 -13.26 10.26 -11.41
C LEU A 213 -13.33 11.55 -10.59
N GLN A 214 -13.77 12.66 -11.19
CA GLN A 214 -13.96 13.96 -10.53
C GLN A 214 -14.94 13.88 -9.35
N GLY A 215 -14.56 14.47 -8.22
CA GLY A 215 -15.35 14.52 -7.00
C GLY A 215 -15.17 13.30 -6.08
N LEU A 216 -14.29 12.35 -6.43
CA LEU A 216 -13.84 11.34 -5.50
C LEU A 216 -12.90 11.97 -4.46
N ARG A 217 -13.13 11.66 -3.18
CA ARG A 217 -12.36 12.14 -2.04
C ARG A 217 -12.15 11.02 -1.03
N ILE A 218 -10.96 10.95 -0.45
CA ILE A 218 -10.63 10.06 0.67
C ILE A 218 -9.99 10.87 1.80
N GLU A 219 -10.44 10.62 3.03
CA GLU A 219 -9.96 11.29 4.27
C GLU A 219 -9.27 10.30 5.22
N ASP A 220 -9.32 9.01 4.88
CA ASP A 220 -8.62 7.93 5.59
C ASP A 220 -7.26 7.70 4.91
N ILE A 221 -6.33 8.63 5.19
CA ILE A 221 -4.96 8.54 4.70
C ILE A 221 -4.21 7.54 5.56
N THR A 222 -3.63 6.50 4.94
CA THR A 222 -2.77 5.55 5.66
C THR A 222 -1.50 6.28 6.11
N PRO A 223 -1.16 6.28 7.42
CA PRO A 223 0.04 6.93 7.92
C PRO A 223 1.33 6.29 7.40
N LEU A 224 2.39 7.08 7.30
CA LEU A 224 3.73 6.63 6.88
C LEU A 224 4.16 5.35 7.62
N GLU A 225 4.07 5.38 8.95
CA GLU A 225 4.55 4.32 9.84
C GLU A 225 3.71 3.04 9.88
N ASP A 226 2.53 3.01 9.25
CA ASP A 226 1.61 1.87 9.31
C ASP A 226 1.93 0.78 8.25
N GLY A 227 2.83 1.07 7.31
CA GLY A 227 3.26 0.16 6.25
C GLY A 227 2.19 -0.09 5.17
N PRO A 228 2.50 -0.89 4.14
CA PRO A 228 1.62 -1.08 3.00
C PRO A 228 0.59 -2.19 3.26
N SER A 229 -0.70 -1.86 3.19
CA SER A 229 -1.77 -2.88 3.20
C SER A 229 -2.15 -3.34 1.80
N LEU A 230 -2.66 -4.56 1.68
CA LEU A 230 -3.39 -5.03 0.50
C LEU A 230 -4.76 -4.35 0.45
N VAL A 231 -5.16 -3.77 -0.69
CA VAL A 231 -6.43 -3.03 -0.85
C VAL A 231 -7.32 -3.53 -1.97
N PHE A 232 -6.77 -4.24 -2.94
CA PHE A 232 -7.56 -4.80 -4.05
C PHE A 232 -6.97 -6.14 -4.51
N ALA A 233 -7.84 -7.03 -5.01
CA ALA A 233 -7.43 -8.27 -5.64
C ALA A 233 -8.40 -8.67 -6.76
N GLN A 234 -7.88 -9.08 -7.90
CA GLN A 234 -8.65 -9.52 -9.07
C GLN A 234 -8.18 -10.89 -9.54
N ARG A 235 -9.11 -11.76 -9.94
CA ARG A 235 -8.80 -13.09 -10.50
C ARG A 235 -8.74 -13.06 -12.02
N PHE A 236 -7.67 -13.61 -12.58
CA PHE A 236 -7.43 -13.73 -14.01
C PHE A 236 -7.12 -15.16 -14.44
N GLU A 237 -7.42 -15.47 -15.71
CA GLU A 237 -6.94 -16.68 -16.39
C GLU A 237 -5.43 -16.53 -16.67
N PRO A 238 -4.60 -17.59 -16.58
CA PRO A 238 -3.15 -17.48 -16.74
C PRO A 238 -2.65 -17.05 -18.14
N ASP A 239 -3.51 -17.10 -19.16
CA ASP A 239 -3.20 -16.64 -20.52
C ASP A 239 -3.79 -15.25 -20.86
N THR A 240 -4.30 -14.52 -19.83
CA THR A 240 -4.78 -13.15 -19.97
C THR A 240 -3.68 -12.23 -20.53
N PRO A 241 -3.92 -11.48 -21.62
CA PRO A 241 -2.95 -10.52 -22.16
C PRO A 241 -2.59 -9.47 -21.11
N GLY A 242 -1.30 -9.33 -20.81
CA GLY A 242 -0.78 -8.58 -19.66
C GLY A 242 -0.04 -9.50 -18.70
N LEU A 243 -0.61 -10.68 -18.38
CA LEU A 243 -0.06 -11.63 -17.39
C LEU A 243 0.57 -12.89 -18.03
N ALA A 244 0.36 -13.08 -19.33
CA ALA A 244 0.66 -14.31 -20.06
C ALA A 244 2.16 -14.59 -20.22
N GLY A 245 2.76 -15.19 -19.19
CA GLY A 245 4.17 -15.58 -19.15
C GLY A 245 4.83 -15.43 -17.79
N GLU A 246 4.22 -14.65 -16.88
CA GLU A 246 4.82 -14.29 -15.59
C GLU A 246 4.72 -15.42 -14.57
N CYS A 247 3.57 -16.10 -14.53
CA CYS A 247 3.37 -17.26 -13.67
C CYS A 247 4.00 -18.55 -14.24
N PRO A 248 4.49 -19.47 -13.39
CA PRO A 248 5.14 -20.71 -13.81
C PRO A 248 4.16 -21.72 -14.46
N GLU A 249 4.72 -22.66 -15.24
CA GLU A 249 3.96 -23.79 -15.79
C GLU A 249 3.22 -24.56 -14.69
N GLY A 250 1.92 -24.83 -14.92
CA GLY A 250 1.05 -25.50 -13.94
C GLY A 250 0.11 -24.57 -13.18
N THR A 251 0.29 -23.25 -13.31
CA THR A 251 -0.69 -22.26 -12.84
C THR A 251 -2.03 -22.45 -13.56
N LEU A 252 -3.13 -22.48 -12.81
CA LEU A 252 -4.51 -22.65 -13.29
C LEU A 252 -5.36 -21.38 -13.11
N GLN A 253 -5.03 -20.52 -12.15
CA GLN A 253 -5.56 -19.16 -12.06
C GLN A 253 -4.49 -18.22 -11.47
N VAL A 254 -4.61 -16.93 -11.74
CA VAL A 254 -3.77 -15.87 -11.15
C VAL A 254 -4.66 -14.97 -10.32
N VAL A 255 -4.21 -14.57 -9.13
CA VAL A 255 -4.82 -13.47 -8.39
C VAL A 255 -3.82 -12.33 -8.37
N GLN A 256 -4.11 -11.24 -9.07
CA GLN A 256 -3.32 -10.01 -9.00
C GLN A 256 -3.68 -9.29 -7.71
N LEU A 257 -2.67 -8.91 -6.94
CA LEU A 257 -2.75 -8.26 -5.64
C LEU A 257 -2.28 -6.81 -5.80
N THR A 258 -3.10 -5.83 -5.42
CA THR A 258 -2.75 -4.41 -5.45
C THR A 258 -2.61 -3.89 -4.03
N TRP A 259 -1.39 -3.47 -3.70
CA TRP A 259 -1.01 -2.88 -2.42
C TRP A 259 -1.21 -1.37 -2.43
N GLN A 260 -1.30 -0.76 -1.24
CA GLN A 260 -1.43 0.69 -1.07
C GLN A 260 -0.24 1.49 -1.61
N GLY A 261 0.93 0.87 -1.72
CA GLY A 261 2.17 1.44 -2.23
C GLY A 261 3.12 0.33 -2.64
N GLY A 262 4.28 0.70 -3.19
CA GLY A 262 5.23 -0.28 -3.72
C GLY A 262 5.68 -1.28 -2.64
N VAL A 263 5.87 -2.55 -2.98
CA VAL A 263 6.19 -3.60 -1.99
C VAL A 263 7.46 -4.37 -2.33
N THR A 264 8.17 -4.75 -1.27
CA THR A 264 9.38 -5.59 -1.30
C THR A 264 9.39 -6.54 -0.11
N GLY A 265 10.39 -7.41 0.00
CA GLY A 265 10.74 -8.09 1.24
C GLY A 265 11.69 -7.22 2.12
N PRO A 266 11.92 -7.62 3.39
CA PRO A 266 12.66 -6.81 4.36
C PRO A 266 14.01 -6.28 3.83
N GLY A 267 14.24 -4.98 4.02
CA GLY A 267 15.42 -4.25 3.58
C GLY A 267 15.49 -4.02 2.07
N GLY A 268 14.35 -3.93 1.37
CA GLY A 268 14.28 -3.80 -0.09
C GLY A 268 14.70 -5.08 -0.83
N ALA A 269 14.48 -6.25 -0.22
CA ALA A 269 14.78 -7.54 -0.83
C ALA A 269 13.72 -7.91 -1.88
N ALA A 270 14.09 -8.67 -2.92
CA ALA A 270 13.09 -9.25 -3.82
C ALA A 270 12.15 -10.21 -3.05
N LEU A 271 10.87 -10.27 -3.44
CA LEU A 271 9.89 -11.16 -2.84
C LEU A 271 10.36 -12.63 -2.89
N GLY A 272 10.13 -13.35 -1.80
CA GLY A 272 10.70 -14.69 -1.60
C GLY A 272 9.73 -15.69 -0.98
N GLU A 273 10.29 -16.81 -0.51
CA GLU A 273 9.49 -17.90 0.06
C GLU A 273 8.75 -17.50 1.33
N ALA A 274 9.27 -16.55 2.13
CA ALA A 274 8.58 -16.05 3.32
C ALA A 274 7.28 -15.33 2.94
N GLN A 275 7.35 -14.40 1.98
CA GLN A 275 6.20 -13.67 1.44
C GLN A 275 5.18 -14.62 0.81
N ARG A 276 5.64 -15.54 -0.05
CA ARG A 276 4.79 -16.57 -0.69
C ARG A 276 4.05 -17.44 0.31
N LEU A 277 4.70 -17.85 1.40
CA LEU A 277 4.08 -18.64 2.48
C LEU A 277 3.17 -17.81 3.40
N GLY A 278 3.32 -16.48 3.40
CA GLY A 278 2.47 -15.54 4.13
C GLY A 278 1.16 -15.19 3.42
N VAL A 279 1.08 -15.42 2.11
CA VAL A 279 -0.16 -15.25 1.31
C VAL A 279 -1.01 -16.52 1.39
N SER A 280 -2.27 -16.37 1.78
CA SER A 280 -3.28 -17.42 1.78
C SER A 280 -4.50 -16.95 0.99
N VAL A 281 -4.87 -17.69 -0.05
CA VAL A 281 -6.04 -17.41 -0.90
C VAL A 281 -7.19 -18.30 -0.49
N GLY A 282 -8.31 -17.71 -0.09
CA GLY A 282 -9.56 -18.42 0.21
C GLY A 282 -10.31 -18.79 -1.06
N LEU A 283 -10.88 -20.00 -1.08
CA LEU A 283 -11.57 -20.58 -2.24
C LEU A 283 -13.08 -20.72 -1.97
N GLU A 284 -13.90 -20.69 -3.03
CA GLU A 284 -15.37 -20.70 -2.95
C GLU A 284 -15.94 -21.88 -2.13
N GLY A 285 -15.31 -23.06 -2.17
CA GLY A 285 -15.68 -24.25 -1.40
C GLY A 285 -15.31 -24.19 0.09
N GLY A 286 -14.73 -23.08 0.56
CA GLY A 286 -14.28 -22.88 1.94
C GLY A 286 -12.90 -23.46 2.24
N GLY A 287 -12.16 -23.87 1.21
CA GLY A 287 -10.74 -24.21 1.31
C GLY A 287 -9.84 -22.97 1.30
N SER A 288 -8.53 -23.20 1.43
CA SER A 288 -7.52 -22.20 1.11
C SER A 288 -6.34 -22.83 0.36
N ALA A 289 -5.68 -22.02 -0.46
CA ALA A 289 -4.47 -22.35 -1.20
C ALA A 289 -3.35 -21.38 -0.84
N ILE A 290 -2.11 -21.87 -0.85
CA ILE A 290 -0.91 -21.05 -0.78
C ILE A 290 -0.37 -20.93 -2.21
N PRO A 291 -0.03 -19.73 -2.71
CA PRO A 291 0.51 -19.56 -4.07
C PRO A 291 1.73 -20.44 -4.32
N ILE A 292 1.80 -21.06 -5.50
CA ILE A 292 2.98 -21.84 -5.94
C ILE A 292 4.15 -20.92 -6.30
N ALA A 293 3.86 -19.68 -6.67
CA ALA A 293 4.79 -18.58 -6.83
C ALA A 293 4.10 -17.26 -6.49
N LEU A 294 4.90 -16.27 -6.09
CA LEU A 294 4.58 -14.87 -6.32
C LEU A 294 5.40 -14.44 -7.54
N ALA A 295 4.78 -13.77 -8.50
CA ALA A 295 5.48 -13.11 -9.61
C ALA A 295 5.31 -11.59 -9.47
N ASP A 296 6.42 -10.91 -9.67
CA ASP A 296 6.70 -9.47 -9.52
C ASP A 296 8.02 -9.36 -10.31
N ASP A 297 8.03 -8.56 -11.38
CA ASP A 297 9.20 -8.34 -12.22
C ASP A 297 9.76 -6.90 -12.13
N ASP A 298 9.01 -5.97 -11.54
CA ASP A 298 9.53 -4.70 -11.03
C ASP A 298 8.87 -4.27 -9.69
N PRO A 299 9.59 -3.52 -8.82
CA PRO A 299 9.19 -3.25 -7.45
C PRO A 299 8.15 -2.11 -7.36
N ASP A 300 6.98 -2.33 -7.96
CA ASP A 300 5.80 -1.51 -7.82
C ASP A 300 4.85 -2.05 -6.75
N ASN A 301 3.56 -1.70 -6.82
CA ASN A 301 2.54 -2.11 -5.86
C ASN A 301 1.70 -3.32 -6.29
N TYR A 302 2.12 -4.06 -7.32
CA TYR A 302 1.44 -5.23 -7.85
C TYR A 302 2.22 -6.53 -7.59
N VAL A 303 1.48 -7.57 -7.19
CA VAL A 303 2.05 -8.91 -6.98
C VAL A 303 1.08 -9.96 -7.52
N LEU A 304 1.56 -10.85 -8.37
CA LEU A 304 0.78 -11.94 -8.93
C LEU A 304 0.88 -13.20 -8.07
N ALA A 305 -0.21 -13.55 -7.37
CA ALA A 305 -0.34 -14.83 -6.68
C ALA A 305 -0.73 -15.94 -7.67
N CYS A 306 0.25 -16.74 -8.08
CA CYS A 306 0.06 -17.85 -9.02
C CYS A 306 -0.44 -19.11 -8.28
N LEU A 307 -1.58 -19.67 -8.69
CA LEU A 307 -2.24 -20.81 -8.03
C LEU A 307 -2.34 -22.03 -8.95
N ASP A 308 -2.11 -23.23 -8.41
CA ASP A 308 -2.23 -24.53 -9.11
C ASP A 308 -3.61 -25.21 -8.92
N VAL A 309 -4.61 -24.43 -8.50
CA VAL A 309 -6.02 -24.84 -8.31
C VAL A 309 -6.95 -24.08 -9.26
N ASP A 310 -8.00 -24.75 -9.74
CA ASP A 310 -9.04 -24.19 -10.62
C ASP A 310 -10.32 -23.74 -9.87
N GLU A 311 -10.43 -24.05 -8.58
CA GLU A 311 -11.51 -23.58 -7.71
C GLU A 311 -11.39 -22.07 -7.47
N ALA A 312 -12.47 -21.31 -7.70
CA ALA A 312 -12.43 -19.85 -7.70
C ALA A 312 -11.92 -19.26 -6.38
N ALA A 313 -10.86 -18.44 -6.46
CA ALA A 313 -10.46 -17.55 -5.38
C ALA A 313 -11.57 -16.53 -5.07
N VAL A 314 -11.81 -16.26 -3.78
CA VAL A 314 -12.87 -15.36 -3.29
C VAL A 314 -12.39 -14.33 -2.25
N PHE A 315 -11.26 -14.58 -1.58
CA PHE A 315 -10.56 -13.59 -0.76
C PHE A 315 -9.06 -13.90 -0.72
N VAL A 316 -8.24 -12.90 -0.44
CA VAL A 316 -6.81 -13.09 -0.11
C VAL A 316 -6.57 -12.53 1.28
N SER A 317 -5.79 -13.24 2.09
CA SER A 317 -5.26 -12.76 3.37
C SER A 317 -3.74 -12.85 3.37
N VAL A 318 -3.07 -11.83 3.90
CA VAL A 318 -1.61 -11.78 4.02
C VAL A 318 -1.21 -11.56 5.47
N ALA A 319 -0.29 -12.39 5.95
CA ALA A 319 0.27 -12.27 7.30
C ALA A 319 1.09 -10.98 7.46
N PRO A 320 1.11 -10.38 8.67
CA PRO A 320 1.89 -9.17 8.96
C PRO A 320 3.40 -9.42 8.93
N GLY A 321 4.19 -8.36 8.72
CA GLY A 321 5.65 -8.38 8.90
C GLY A 321 6.43 -9.11 7.82
N LEU A 322 5.93 -9.13 6.58
CA LEU A 322 6.52 -9.89 5.46
C LEU A 322 6.77 -9.07 4.20
N PHE A 323 5.85 -8.16 3.89
CA PHE A 323 5.95 -7.19 2.81
C PHE A 323 6.30 -5.83 3.43
N HIS A 324 7.18 -5.09 2.77
CA HIS A 324 7.71 -3.82 3.23
C HIS A 324 7.58 -2.79 2.13
N ASP A 325 7.26 -1.56 2.48
CA ASP A 325 7.27 -0.44 1.54
C ASP A 325 8.73 -0.04 1.17
N PRO A 326 8.94 1.02 0.36
CA PRO A 326 10.30 1.51 0.09
C PRO A 326 10.97 2.22 1.28
N GLY A 327 10.22 2.57 2.34
CA GLY A 327 10.72 3.02 3.64
C GLY A 327 11.28 1.91 4.54
N ASP A 328 10.97 0.64 4.22
CA ASP A 328 11.19 -0.59 5.02
C ASP A 328 10.18 -0.78 6.16
N ASP A 329 9.05 -0.05 6.16
CA ASP A 329 7.95 -0.20 7.09
C ASP A 329 7.07 -1.41 6.76
N GLU A 330 6.74 -2.21 7.78
CA GLU A 330 6.24 -3.57 7.63
C GLU A 330 4.70 -3.64 7.49
N ASN A 331 4.20 -4.52 6.62
CA ASN A 331 2.76 -4.64 6.40
C ASN A 331 1.99 -5.12 7.64
N PRO A 332 0.78 -4.58 7.91
CA PRO A 332 -0.12 -5.13 8.91
C PRO A 332 -0.81 -6.41 8.39
N GLU A 333 -1.57 -7.08 9.26
CA GLU A 333 -2.44 -8.18 8.84
C GLU A 333 -3.56 -7.62 7.95
N THR A 334 -3.67 -8.11 6.73
CA THR A 334 -4.62 -7.60 5.73
C THR A 334 -5.42 -8.71 5.06
N MET A 335 -6.66 -8.41 4.68
CA MET A 335 -7.55 -9.30 3.95
C MET A 335 -8.48 -8.50 3.03
N VAL A 336 -8.59 -8.90 1.77
CA VAL A 336 -9.48 -8.31 0.77
C VAL A 336 -10.31 -9.39 0.06
N GLY A 337 -11.48 -9.01 -0.44
CA GLY A 337 -12.24 -9.84 -1.38
C GLY A 337 -11.50 -9.94 -2.73
N VAL A 338 -11.78 -10.99 -3.49
CA VAL A 338 -11.31 -11.14 -4.87
C VAL A 338 -12.48 -10.94 -5.83
N GLU A 339 -12.32 -10.03 -6.80
CA GLU A 339 -13.27 -9.82 -7.91
C GLU A 339 -13.01 -10.79 -9.09
#